data_AF-H0SVT4-F1
#
_entry.id   AF-H0SVT4-F1
#
_cell.length_a   1.000
_cell.length_b   1.000
_cell.length_c   1.000
_cell.angle_alpha   90.00
_cell.angle_beta   90.00
_cell.angle_gamma   90.00
#
_symmetry.space_group_name_H-M   'P 1'
#
loop_
_entity.id
_entity.type
_entity.pdbx_description
1 polymer ?
#
loop_
_entity_poly.entity_id
_entity_poly.type
_entity_poly.pdbx_seq_one_letter_code
_entity_poly.pdbx_strand_id
1 'polypeptide(L)'
;MCHIAAVLIALPLAVGEARAADSLTKTFASSLTAVPAEAPTVTGAVYVPVYSSVTMAPGRVQADFSVTLSIHNASEQRPLIIRRINYYDTAGALVEAHLSAPVALKPFATIEIFVPTKDTRGGTGANFVIDWAATGEIAEPVVEALMVGGIGAGHYAFISQGRPIRPSGGQR
;
A
#
# COMPACT_ATOMS: atom_id res chain seq x y z
N MET A 1 14.95 -52.76 -4.63
CA MET A 1 14.47 -51.91 -3.52
C MET A 1 15.26 -50.61 -3.58
N CYS A 2 14.70 -49.55 -4.18
CA CYS A 2 15.35 -48.25 -4.32
C CYS A 2 14.44 -47.23 -3.63
N HIS A 3 14.85 -46.77 -2.46
CA HIS A 3 14.11 -45.78 -1.68
C HIS A 3 14.46 -44.39 -2.21
N ILE A 4 13.56 -43.78 -2.96
CA ILE A 4 13.62 -42.35 -3.28
C ILE A 4 13.02 -41.60 -2.10
N ALA A 5 13.89 -41.02 -1.27
CA ALA A 5 13.47 -40.10 -0.21
C ALA A 5 13.08 -38.76 -0.84
N ALA A 6 11.78 -38.47 -0.87
CA ALA A 6 11.27 -37.14 -1.22
C ALA A 6 11.56 -36.18 -0.07
N VAL A 7 12.54 -35.29 -0.27
CA VAL A 7 12.81 -34.18 0.64
C VAL A 7 11.76 -33.10 0.38
N LEU A 8 10.78 -32.97 1.29
CA LEU A 8 9.93 -31.77 1.34
C LEU A 8 10.78 -30.59 1.81
N ILE A 9 11.12 -29.71 0.88
CA ILE A 9 11.66 -28.38 1.19
C ILE A 9 10.46 -27.50 1.55
N ALA A 10 10.24 -27.28 2.85
CA ALA A 10 9.33 -26.24 3.32
C ALA A 10 9.99 -24.87 3.07
N LEU A 11 9.48 -24.10 2.11
CA LEU A 11 9.85 -22.68 1.96
C LEU A 11 9.27 -21.88 3.14
N PRO A 12 10.08 -21.09 3.87
CA PRO A 12 9.56 -20.19 4.88
C PRO A 12 9.03 -18.91 4.19
N LEU A 13 7.72 -18.81 3.99
CA LEU A 13 7.08 -17.66 3.33
C LEU A 13 6.79 -16.46 4.25
N ALA A 14 7.17 -16.45 5.53
CA ALA A 14 6.61 -15.48 6.50
C ALA A 14 7.60 -14.46 7.11
N VAL A 15 8.89 -14.46 6.75
CA VAL A 15 9.87 -13.58 7.44
C VAL A 15 9.87 -12.14 6.89
N GLY A 16 9.45 -11.93 5.64
CA GLY A 16 9.42 -10.60 4.99
C GLY A 16 8.29 -9.70 5.47
N GLU A 17 7.08 -10.24 5.63
CA GLU A 17 5.86 -9.47 5.92
C GLU A 17 5.85 -8.85 7.32
N ALA A 18 6.29 -9.60 8.33
CA ALA A 18 6.33 -9.12 9.72
C ALA A 18 7.30 -7.93 9.90
N ARG A 19 8.43 -7.93 9.18
CA ARG A 19 9.47 -6.91 9.31
C ARG A 19 9.04 -5.55 8.75
N ALA A 20 8.24 -5.54 7.69
CA ALA A 20 7.73 -4.31 7.08
C ALA A 20 6.67 -3.64 7.97
N ALA A 21 5.73 -4.42 8.51
CA ALA A 21 4.66 -3.94 9.38
C ALA A 21 5.17 -3.32 10.70
N ASP A 22 6.14 -3.96 11.34
CA ASP A 22 6.73 -3.45 12.58
C ASP A 22 7.50 -2.14 12.36
N SER A 23 8.12 -1.99 11.18
CA SER A 23 8.82 -0.76 10.81
C SER A 23 7.87 0.43 10.67
N LEU A 24 6.69 0.22 10.09
CA LEU A 24 5.72 1.30 9.84
C LEU A 24 5.22 1.92 11.15
N THR A 25 4.76 1.07 12.07
CA THR A 25 4.19 1.50 13.36
C THR A 25 5.23 2.25 14.19
N LYS A 26 6.49 1.83 14.13
CA LYS A 26 7.60 2.52 14.80
C LYS A 26 7.89 3.88 14.17
N THR A 27 7.98 3.96 12.85
CA THR A 27 8.28 5.22 12.13
C THR A 27 7.20 6.27 12.36
N PHE A 28 5.93 5.86 12.37
CA PHE A 28 4.80 6.77 12.47
C PHE A 28 4.10 6.79 13.84
N ALA A 29 4.79 6.38 14.91
CA ALA A 29 4.20 6.29 16.25
C ALA A 29 3.52 7.59 16.72
N SER A 30 4.00 8.76 16.29
CA SER A 30 3.38 10.06 16.61
C SER A 30 2.09 10.33 15.83
N SER A 31 1.93 9.77 14.63
CA SER A 31 0.70 9.83 13.82
C SER A 31 -0.38 8.89 14.32
N LEU A 32 0.01 7.84 15.05
CA LEU A 32 -0.89 6.77 15.47
C LEU A 32 -1.50 7.01 16.86
N THR A 33 -2.69 6.45 17.05
CA THR A 33 -3.40 6.35 18.34
C THR A 33 -3.86 4.91 18.56
N ALA A 34 -4.34 4.60 19.77
CA ALA A 34 -4.98 3.33 20.04
C ALA A 34 -6.17 3.13 19.08
N VAL A 35 -6.30 1.92 18.54
CA VAL A 35 -7.47 1.56 17.73
C VAL A 35 -8.71 1.63 18.65
N PRO A 36 -9.78 2.34 18.25
CA PRO A 36 -11.02 2.41 19.02
C PRO A 36 -11.55 1.02 19.38
N ALA A 37 -12.08 0.86 20.59
CA ALA A 37 -12.60 -0.40 21.09
C ALA A 37 -14.00 -0.72 20.51
N GLU A 38 -14.75 0.31 20.11
CA GLU A 38 -16.04 0.15 19.47
C GLU A 38 -15.90 -0.50 18.09
N ALA A 39 -16.87 -1.31 17.72
CA ALA A 39 -16.89 -1.93 16.40
C ALA A 39 -17.00 -0.85 15.30
N PRO A 40 -16.22 -0.94 14.21
CA PRO A 40 -16.38 -0.01 13.08
C PRO A 40 -17.76 -0.12 12.46
N THR A 41 -18.37 1.04 12.17
CA THR A 41 -19.70 1.16 11.58
C THR A 41 -19.66 1.59 10.12
N VAL A 42 -18.53 2.16 9.69
CA VAL A 42 -18.26 2.55 8.30
C VAL A 42 -16.98 1.86 7.83
N THR A 43 -17.00 1.35 6.62
CA THR A 43 -15.83 0.73 5.98
C THR A 43 -15.74 1.15 4.52
N GLY A 44 -14.53 1.17 3.99
CA GLY A 44 -14.27 1.44 2.58
C GLY A 44 -12.91 0.92 2.15
N ALA A 45 -12.64 1.03 0.87
CA ALA A 45 -11.34 0.71 0.30
C ALA A 45 -10.94 1.72 -0.77
N VAL A 46 -9.64 1.94 -0.92
CA VAL A 46 -9.05 2.83 -1.92
C VAL A 46 -8.04 2.04 -2.76
N TYR A 47 -8.16 2.15 -4.08
CA TYR A 47 -7.21 1.63 -5.06
C TYR A 47 -6.30 2.77 -5.54
N VAL A 48 -4.99 2.58 -5.48
CA VAL A 48 -4.00 3.59 -5.90
C VAL A 48 -3.07 2.97 -6.93
N PRO A 49 -3.15 3.34 -8.22
CA PRO A 49 -2.20 2.86 -9.21
C PRO A 49 -0.84 3.50 -8.97
N VAL A 50 0.23 2.70 -9.03
CA VAL A 50 1.62 3.17 -8.89
C VAL A 50 2.49 2.60 -10.00
N TYR A 51 3.49 3.36 -10.42
CA TYR A 51 4.32 2.98 -11.56
C TYR A 51 5.76 2.96 -11.08
N SER A 52 6.29 1.76 -10.77
CA SER A 52 7.71 1.62 -10.43
C SER A 52 8.59 1.68 -11.68
N SER A 53 7.99 1.56 -12.87
CA SER A 53 8.66 1.83 -14.14
C SER A 53 7.71 2.30 -15.25
N VAL A 54 8.20 3.13 -16.17
CA VAL A 54 7.44 3.61 -17.35
C VAL A 54 8.28 3.49 -18.62
N THR A 55 7.69 2.99 -19.70
CA THR A 55 8.32 2.97 -21.02
C THR A 55 8.24 4.35 -21.66
N MET A 56 9.39 4.96 -21.93
CA MET A 56 9.49 6.32 -22.50
C MET A 56 9.60 6.32 -24.02
N ALA A 57 10.12 5.24 -24.61
CA ALA A 57 10.21 5.07 -26.06
C ALA A 57 10.07 3.58 -26.41
N PRO A 58 9.42 3.24 -27.54
CA PRO A 58 9.31 1.85 -27.99
C PRO A 58 10.67 1.14 -27.99
N GLY A 59 10.78 0.09 -27.19
CA GLY A 59 11.88 -0.87 -27.21
C GLY A 59 13.21 -0.45 -26.59
N ARG A 60 13.38 0.74 -25.98
CA ARG A 60 14.73 1.13 -25.50
C ARG A 60 14.88 1.96 -24.23
N VAL A 61 13.83 2.59 -23.69
CA VAL A 61 14.00 3.44 -22.50
C VAL A 61 12.92 3.14 -21.48
N GLN A 62 13.34 2.58 -20.35
CA GLN A 62 12.51 2.39 -19.16
C GLN A 62 13.04 3.34 -18.08
N ALA A 63 12.17 4.20 -17.56
CA ALA A 63 12.45 5.00 -16.38
C ALA A 63 11.97 4.21 -15.17
N ASP A 64 12.82 4.02 -14.17
CA ASP A 64 12.41 3.46 -12.89
C ASP A 64 12.11 4.58 -11.89
N PHE A 65 11.13 4.35 -11.02
CA PHE A 65 10.65 5.32 -10.04
C PHE A 65 10.64 4.72 -8.64
N SER A 66 11.06 5.51 -7.65
CA SER A 66 10.63 5.27 -6.28
C SER A 66 9.19 5.72 -6.12
N VAL A 67 8.46 5.06 -5.22
CA VAL A 67 7.06 5.37 -4.91
C VAL A 67 6.97 5.73 -3.42
N THR A 68 6.33 6.86 -3.11
CA THR A 68 5.87 7.20 -1.76
C THR A 68 4.36 7.20 -1.78
N LEU A 69 3.72 6.20 -1.19
CA LEU A 69 2.29 6.19 -0.92
C LEU A 69 2.04 6.97 0.37
N SER A 70 1.16 7.97 0.33
CA SER A 70 0.76 8.75 1.51
C SER A 70 -0.73 8.54 1.77
N ILE A 71 -1.07 8.19 3.01
CA ILE A 71 -2.45 7.96 3.48
C ILE A 71 -2.77 9.01 4.54
N HIS A 72 -3.68 9.91 4.22
CA HIS A 72 -4.08 11.01 5.08
C HIS A 72 -5.44 10.72 5.73
N ASN A 73 -5.51 10.89 7.05
CA ASN A 73 -6.79 11.03 7.73
C ASN A 73 -7.32 12.45 7.49
N ALA A 74 -8.27 12.61 6.57
CA ALA A 74 -8.87 13.91 6.26
C ALA A 74 -9.86 14.39 7.33
N SER A 75 -10.20 13.56 8.32
CA SER A 75 -11.15 13.92 9.36
C SER A 75 -10.47 14.75 10.46
N GLU A 76 -11.17 15.79 10.92
CA GLU A 76 -10.71 16.70 11.96
C GLU A 76 -10.95 16.16 13.38
N GLN A 77 -11.80 15.14 13.53
CA GLN A 77 -12.35 14.75 14.83
C GLN A 77 -12.16 13.26 15.14
N ARG A 78 -12.30 12.41 14.13
CA ARG A 78 -12.27 10.95 14.31
C ARG A 78 -10.94 10.35 13.86
N PRO A 79 -10.44 9.35 14.61
CA PRO A 79 -9.39 8.48 14.11
C PRO A 79 -9.86 7.68 12.89
N LEU A 80 -8.97 7.54 11.91
CA LEU A 80 -9.16 6.68 10.75
C LEU A 80 -8.47 5.35 11.02
N ILE A 81 -9.20 4.24 10.97
CA ILE A 81 -8.65 2.91 11.16
C ILE A 81 -8.18 2.38 9.80
N ILE A 82 -6.89 2.13 9.64
CA ILE A 82 -6.34 1.43 8.47
C ILE A 82 -6.22 -0.04 8.82
N ARG A 83 -6.94 -0.87 8.07
CA ARG A 83 -7.02 -2.32 8.31
C ARG A 83 -6.02 -3.10 7.46
N ARG A 84 -5.73 -2.59 6.26
CA ARG A 84 -4.88 -3.27 5.26
C ARG A 84 -4.21 -2.24 4.37
N ILE A 85 -2.94 -2.48 4.05
CA ILE A 85 -2.19 -1.76 3.02
C ILE A 85 -1.43 -2.83 2.23
N ASN A 86 -1.92 -3.18 1.05
CA ASN A 86 -1.34 -4.24 0.24
C ASN A 86 -0.78 -3.67 -1.06
N TYR A 87 0.43 -4.09 -1.41
CA TYR A 87 1.11 -3.79 -2.66
C TYR A 87 0.98 -4.97 -3.63
N TYR A 88 0.52 -4.72 -4.85
CA TYR A 88 0.32 -5.72 -5.89
C TYR A 88 1.15 -5.43 -7.12
N ASP A 89 1.56 -6.49 -7.83
CA ASP A 89 2.24 -6.37 -9.10
C ASP A 89 1.28 -6.13 -10.27
N THR A 90 1.87 -6.02 -11.46
CA THR A 90 1.16 -5.81 -12.74
C THR A 90 0.17 -6.93 -13.07
N ALA A 91 0.41 -8.15 -12.60
CA ALA A 91 -0.50 -9.29 -12.80
C ALA A 91 -1.57 -9.39 -11.72
N GLY A 92 -1.54 -8.51 -10.70
CA GLY A 92 -2.44 -8.53 -9.56
C GLY A 92 -2.02 -9.52 -8.47
N ALA A 93 -0.80 -10.05 -8.49
CA ALA A 93 -0.29 -10.88 -7.41
C ALA A 93 0.15 -10.00 -6.23
N LEU A 94 -0.12 -10.46 -5.01
CA LEU A 94 0.31 -9.76 -3.80
C LEU A 94 1.84 -9.81 -3.70
N VAL A 95 2.46 -8.63 -3.67
CA VAL A 95 3.91 -8.48 -3.51
C VAL A 95 4.28 -8.31 -2.04
N GLU A 96 3.53 -7.47 -1.32
CA GLU A 96 3.83 -7.15 0.07
C GLU A 96 2.58 -6.67 0.83
N ALA A 97 2.41 -7.15 2.06
CA ALA A 97 1.46 -6.60 3.02
C ALA A 97 2.22 -5.72 4.03
N HIS A 98 1.84 -4.45 4.14
CA HIS A 98 2.55 -3.49 4.99
C HIS A 98 1.96 -3.35 6.40
N LEU A 99 0.92 -4.14 6.74
CA LEU A 99 0.32 -4.19 8.06
C LEU A 99 0.11 -5.63 8.50
N SER A 100 0.56 -5.93 9.73
CA SER A 100 0.30 -7.19 10.44
C SER A 100 -0.97 -7.10 11.31
N ALA A 101 -1.35 -5.89 11.71
CA ALA A 101 -2.55 -5.59 12.48
C ALA A 101 -3.10 -4.20 12.10
N PRO A 102 -4.39 -3.91 12.36
CA PRO A 102 -4.95 -2.58 12.14
C PRO A 102 -4.27 -1.50 12.97
N VAL A 103 -4.14 -0.31 12.40
CA VAL A 103 -3.63 0.89 13.08
C VAL A 103 -4.65 2.02 12.96
N ALA A 104 -4.64 2.97 13.89
CA ALA A 104 -5.52 4.14 13.83
C ALA A 104 -4.70 5.42 13.68
N LEU A 105 -4.94 6.18 12.62
CA LEU A 105 -4.38 7.50 12.40
C LEU A 105 -5.18 8.52 13.22
N LYS A 106 -4.48 9.39 13.96
CA LYS A 106 -5.09 10.56 14.60
C LYS A 106 -5.78 11.45 13.55
N PRO A 107 -6.72 12.33 13.95
CA PRO A 107 -7.22 13.38 13.09
C PRO A 107 -6.10 14.15 12.39
N PHE A 108 -6.24 14.38 11.09
CA PHE A 108 -5.22 15.02 10.22
C PHE A 108 -3.83 14.37 10.16
N ALA A 109 -3.64 13.22 10.79
CA ALA A 109 -2.37 12.53 10.71
C ALA A 109 -2.21 11.80 9.39
N THR A 110 -0.95 11.52 9.04
CA THR A 110 -0.55 10.86 7.81
C THR A 110 0.43 9.73 8.13
N ILE A 111 0.37 8.66 7.35
CA ILE A 111 1.42 7.62 7.30
C ILE A 111 1.85 7.43 5.84
N GLU A 112 3.07 6.94 5.65
CA GLU A 112 3.62 6.72 4.31
C GLU A 112 4.28 5.36 4.15
N ILE A 113 4.19 4.81 2.94
CA ILE A 113 4.95 3.63 2.50
C ILE A 113 5.92 4.06 1.41
N PHE A 114 7.18 3.70 1.57
CA PHE A 114 8.22 3.97 0.58
C PHE A 114 8.65 2.68 -0.13
N VAL A 115 8.48 2.65 -1.44
CA VAL A 115 9.01 1.61 -2.33
C VAL A 115 10.22 2.20 -3.08
N PRO A 116 11.44 1.69 -2.86
CA PRO A 116 12.63 2.25 -3.47
C PRO A 116 12.69 1.95 -4.98
N THR A 117 13.35 2.81 -5.76
CA THR A 117 13.49 2.67 -7.23
C THR A 117 14.03 1.31 -7.68
N LYS A 118 14.89 0.69 -6.87
CA LYS A 118 15.46 -0.64 -7.14
C LYS A 118 14.46 -1.80 -6.98
N ASP A 119 13.29 -1.54 -6.43
CA ASP A 119 12.24 -2.52 -6.25
C ASP A 119 11.37 -2.60 -7.50
N THR A 120 11.71 -3.55 -8.36
CA THR A 120 11.02 -3.77 -9.64
C THR A 120 9.91 -4.82 -9.55
N ARG A 121 9.64 -5.37 -8.36
CA ARG A 121 8.68 -6.47 -8.16
C ARG A 121 7.27 -6.10 -8.61
N GLY A 122 6.89 -4.82 -8.53
CA GLY A 122 5.57 -4.35 -8.96
C GLY A 122 5.37 -4.30 -10.47
N GLY A 123 6.44 -4.14 -11.25
CA GLY A 123 6.38 -3.94 -12.70
C GLY A 123 5.73 -2.61 -13.12
N THR A 124 5.21 -2.55 -14.34
CA THR A 124 4.69 -1.32 -14.97
C THR A 124 3.23 -0.99 -14.60
N GLY A 125 2.51 -1.90 -13.95
CA GLY A 125 1.10 -1.75 -13.56
C GLY A 125 0.84 -2.03 -12.08
N ALA A 126 1.83 -1.76 -11.24
CA ALA A 126 1.74 -2.00 -9.81
C ALA A 126 0.63 -1.15 -9.16
N ASN A 127 0.15 -1.56 -7.99
CA ASN A 127 -0.88 -0.80 -7.28
C ASN A 127 -0.91 -1.09 -5.79
N PHE A 128 -1.50 -0.17 -5.04
CA PHE A 128 -1.87 -0.37 -3.65
C PHE A 128 -3.37 -0.51 -3.49
N VAL A 129 -3.77 -1.37 -2.55
CA VAL A 129 -5.14 -1.43 -2.03
C VAL A 129 -5.11 -1.19 -0.53
N ILE A 130 -5.86 -0.19 -0.09
CA ILE A 130 -5.95 0.23 1.29
C ILE A 130 -7.39 -0.01 1.76
N ASP A 131 -7.56 -0.84 2.78
CA ASP A 131 -8.87 -0.98 3.45
C ASP A 131 -8.88 -0.10 4.71
N TRP A 132 -9.95 0.65 4.88
CA TRP A 132 -10.12 1.56 6.00
C TRP A 132 -11.50 1.41 6.67
N ALA A 133 -11.59 1.88 7.90
CA ALA A 133 -12.82 1.86 8.67
C ALA A 133 -12.87 3.03 9.68
N ALA A 134 -14.05 3.27 10.23
CA ALA A 134 -14.28 4.21 11.33
C ALA A 134 -15.46 3.78 12.20
N THR A 135 -15.48 4.23 13.46
CA THR A 135 -16.57 3.98 14.43
C THR A 135 -17.74 4.97 14.30
N GLY A 136 -17.82 5.66 13.16
CA GLY A 136 -18.89 6.59 12.81
C GLY A 136 -18.62 7.24 11.46
N GLU A 137 -19.49 8.16 11.06
CA GLU A 137 -19.29 8.96 9.86
C GLU A 137 -17.96 9.73 9.92
N ILE A 138 -17.18 9.64 8.86
CA ILE A 138 -15.83 10.20 8.75
C ILE A 138 -15.64 10.77 7.35
N ALA A 139 -14.80 11.80 7.21
CA ALA A 139 -14.28 12.17 5.89
C ALA A 139 -13.50 10.98 5.31
N GLU A 140 -13.81 10.59 4.07
CA GLU A 140 -13.05 9.53 3.38
C GLU A 140 -11.55 9.90 3.35
N PRO A 141 -10.64 8.93 3.52
CA PRO A 141 -9.21 9.21 3.47
C PRO A 141 -8.77 9.77 2.12
N VAL A 142 -7.83 10.71 2.16
CA VAL A 142 -7.11 11.12 0.96
C VAL A 142 -5.89 10.21 0.84
N VAL A 143 -5.77 9.53 -0.30
CA VAL A 143 -4.65 8.63 -0.56
C VAL A 143 -4.04 8.95 -1.90
N GLU A 144 -2.74 9.17 -1.91
CA GLU A 144 -1.97 9.58 -3.08
C GLU A 144 -0.67 8.80 -3.14
N ALA A 145 -0.10 8.66 -4.34
CA ALA A 145 1.24 8.13 -4.51
C ALA A 145 2.08 9.12 -5.30
N LEU A 146 3.22 9.53 -4.73
CA LEU A 146 4.25 10.31 -5.40
C LEU A 146 5.28 9.37 -5.99
N MET A 147 5.52 9.49 -7.29
CA MET A 147 6.56 8.76 -8.00
C MET A 147 7.67 9.73 -8.36
N VAL A 148 8.92 9.38 -8.04
CA VAL A 148 10.10 10.20 -8.36
C VAL A 148 11.15 9.31 -9.00
N GLY A 149 11.70 9.76 -10.14
CA GLY A 149 12.68 9.00 -10.91
C GLY A 149 13.47 9.90 -11.85
N GLY A 150 14.36 9.30 -12.63
CA GLY A 150 15.21 10.04 -13.55
C GLY A 150 15.85 9.14 -14.61
N ILE A 151 16.18 9.75 -15.75
CA ILE A 151 16.97 9.11 -16.82
C ILE A 151 18.05 10.09 -17.25
N GLY A 152 19.32 9.66 -17.19
CA GLY A 152 20.46 10.52 -17.51
C GLY A 152 20.50 11.73 -16.59
N ALA A 153 20.45 12.94 -17.17
CA ALA A 153 20.41 14.20 -16.41
C ALA A 153 18.97 14.69 -16.09
N GLY A 154 17.94 14.03 -16.62
CA GLY A 154 16.54 14.42 -16.42
C GLY A 154 15.93 13.79 -15.17
N HIS A 155 15.08 14.57 -14.48
CA HIS A 155 14.28 14.13 -13.33
C HIS A 155 12.80 14.27 -13.64
N TYR A 156 12.01 13.32 -13.16
CA TYR A 156 10.57 13.26 -13.35
C TYR A 156 9.89 12.99 -12.02
N ALA A 157 8.78 13.68 -11.79
CA ALA A 157 7.90 13.41 -10.66
C ALA A 157 6.44 13.52 -11.10
N PHE A 158 5.60 12.61 -10.60
CA PHE A 158 4.16 12.67 -10.83
C PHE A 158 3.42 12.09 -9.63
N ILE A 159 2.17 12.53 -9.48
CA ILE A 159 1.28 12.07 -8.42
C ILE A 159 0.14 11.26 -9.05
N SER A 160 -0.15 10.12 -8.45
CA SER A 160 -1.33 9.31 -8.72
C SER A 160 -2.31 9.44 -7.57
N GLN A 161 -3.57 9.71 -7.91
CA GLN A 161 -4.66 9.85 -6.94
C GLN A 161 -5.34 8.50 -6.73
N GLY A 162 -5.57 8.16 -5.47
CA GLY A 162 -6.38 7.01 -5.10
C GLY A 162 -7.84 7.15 -5.55
N ARG A 163 -8.48 6.02 -5.85
CA ARG A 163 -9.89 5.94 -6.20
C ARG A 163 -10.63 5.04 -5.21
N PRO A 164 -11.75 5.50 -4.63
CA PRO A 164 -12.59 4.63 -3.82
C PRO A 164 -13.07 3.41 -4.62
N ILE A 165 -12.93 2.23 -4.04
CA ILE A 165 -13.45 0.99 -4.62
C ILE A 165 -14.93 0.89 -4.26
N ARG A 166 -15.79 1.01 -5.28
CA ARG A 166 -17.24 0.87 -5.15
C ARG A 166 -17.70 -0.26 -6.06
N PRO A 167 -18.20 -1.39 -5.53
CA PRO A 167 -18.75 -2.45 -6.35
C PRO A 167 -19.90 -1.92 -7.22
N SER A 168 -19.76 -1.98 -8.55
CA SER A 168 -20.85 -1.65 -9.46
C SER A 168 -21.79 -2.85 -9.58
N GLY A 169 -22.85 -2.89 -8.77
CA GLY A 169 -23.90 -3.92 -8.90
C GLY A 169 -24.60 -4.40 -7.63
N GLY A 170 -24.58 -3.65 -6.52
CA GLY A 170 -25.44 -3.97 -5.38
C GLY A 170 -26.91 -3.82 -5.78
N GLN A 171 -27.65 -4.93 -5.84
CA GLN A 171 -29.12 -4.91 -5.85
C GLN A 171 -29.58 -4.14 -4.60
N ARG A 172 -30.54 -3.23 -4.82
CA ARG A 172 -31.27 -2.53 -3.75
C ARG A 172 -32.06 -3.53 -2.90
#